data_AF-A0ABD1C5N1-F1
#
_entry.id   AF-A0ABD1C5N1-F1
#
_cell.length_a   1.000
_cell.length_b   1.000
_cell.length_c   1.000
_cell.angle_alpha   90.00
_cell.angle_beta   90.00
_cell.angle_gamma   90.00
#
_symmetry.space_group_name_H-M   'P 1'
#
loop_
_entity.id
_entity.type
_entity.pdbx_description
1 polymer ?
#
loop_
_entity_poly.entity_id
_entity_poly.type
_entity_poly.pdbx_seq_one_letter_code
_entity_poly.pdbx_strand_id
1 'polypeptide(L)'
;MIRKIFKAECEFPPWFSTESKELISKLLVPDPEQRITMSEIKQIPWFRKNFTPPVAFSIHETIPSPPEPPSKKKKKDKYDEENAGVSPRSFNAFQFITSMSSGFDLSNLFEIKRKPKRMFTSKFPAISVKERLEIAAREMNMRVKHMEDCKMKLQRRTEGRKGRLSVTAEVFEVAPEVSVVEFCKSSGDTLEYHLFCEDDVRPALKDIVWSWQGDDDEDDEVSTNDNVNTNDKAISNTSS
;
A
#
# COMPACT_ATOMS: atom_id res chain seq x y z
N MET A 1 -20.49 -15.96 11.17
CA MET A 1 -19.26 -15.18 11.38
C MET A 1 -19.36 -14.30 12.64
N ILE A 2 -20.29 -13.33 12.70
CA ILE A 2 -20.45 -12.41 13.85
C ILE A 2 -20.62 -13.14 15.21
N ARG A 3 -21.39 -14.24 15.27
CA ARG A 3 -21.58 -15.03 16.49
C ARG A 3 -20.28 -15.61 17.06
N LYS A 4 -19.32 -15.98 16.21
CA LYS A 4 -18.01 -16.52 16.66
C LYS A 4 -17.15 -15.41 17.28
N ILE A 5 -17.22 -14.20 16.72
CA ILE A 5 -16.50 -13.01 17.21
C ILE A 5 -17.00 -12.63 18.62
N PHE A 6 -18.33 -12.59 18.82
CA PHE A 6 -18.91 -12.27 20.13
C PHE A 6 -18.59 -13.32 21.21
N LYS A 7 -18.35 -14.57 20.81
CA LYS A 7 -17.98 -15.65 21.74
C LYS A 7 -16.47 -15.84 21.91
N ALA A 8 -15.66 -15.11 21.15
CA ALA A 8 -14.20 -15.28 21.09
C ALA A 8 -13.75 -16.75 20.91
N GLU A 9 -14.49 -17.53 20.12
CA GLU A 9 -14.12 -18.92 19.81
C GLU A 9 -12.93 -18.92 18.83
N CYS A 10 -11.74 -19.28 19.32
CA CYS A 10 -10.50 -19.38 18.53
C CYS A 10 -10.04 -20.84 18.42
N GLU A 11 -9.75 -21.29 17.21
CA GLU A 11 -9.14 -22.60 16.95
C GLU A 11 -7.65 -22.39 16.67
N PHE A 12 -6.79 -23.15 17.36
CA PHE A 12 -5.34 -23.02 17.21
C PHE A 12 -4.77 -24.16 16.36
N PRO A 13 -4.04 -23.84 15.28
CA PRO A 13 -3.32 -24.84 14.51
C PRO A 13 -2.30 -25.65 15.35
N PRO A 14 -1.91 -26.85 14.90
CA PRO A 14 -0.99 -27.71 15.65
C PRO A 14 0.42 -27.12 15.81
N TRP A 15 0.84 -26.22 14.92
CA TRP A 15 2.16 -25.57 14.98
C TRP A 15 2.26 -24.39 15.97
N PHE A 16 1.16 -24.02 16.63
CA PHE A 16 1.21 -22.97 17.65
C PHE A 16 1.85 -23.50 18.93
N SER A 17 2.83 -22.76 19.47
CA SER A 17 3.39 -23.08 20.78
C SER A 17 2.34 -22.87 21.88
N THR A 18 2.45 -23.61 22.97
CA THR A 18 1.58 -23.48 24.14
C THR A 18 1.59 -22.05 24.68
N GLU A 19 2.75 -21.40 24.75
CA GLU A 19 2.84 -20.02 25.25
C GLU A 19 2.21 -19.01 24.30
N SER A 20 2.25 -19.26 22.98
CA SER A 20 1.56 -18.43 21.97
C SER A 20 0.04 -18.51 22.15
N LYS A 21 -0.49 -19.72 22.34
CA LYS A 21 -1.93 -19.97 22.54
C LYS A 21 -2.42 -19.27 23.81
N GLU A 22 -1.64 -19.30 24.87
CA GLU A 22 -1.99 -18.65 26.14
C GLU A 22 -2.06 -17.12 25.99
N LEU A 23 -1.06 -16.51 25.33
CA LEU A 23 -1.08 -15.06 25.08
C LEU A 23 -2.29 -14.66 24.24
N ILE A 24 -2.57 -15.37 23.14
CA ILE A 24 -3.68 -15.04 22.25
C ILE A 24 -5.02 -15.22 22.96
N SER A 25 -5.17 -16.25 23.79
CA SER A 25 -6.39 -16.45 24.58
C SER A 25 -6.65 -15.30 25.57
N LYS A 26 -5.60 -14.72 26.15
CA LYS A 26 -5.69 -13.55 27.03
C LYS A 26 -5.93 -12.23 26.27
N LEU A 27 -5.53 -12.17 25.00
CA LEU A 27 -5.76 -11.02 24.13
C LEU A 27 -7.18 -11.00 23.56
N LEU A 28 -7.70 -12.17 23.18
CA LEU A 28 -9.03 -12.34 22.58
C LEU A 28 -10.13 -12.51 23.62
N VAL A 29 -10.08 -11.74 24.71
CA VAL A 29 -11.15 -11.74 25.73
C VAL A 29 -12.24 -10.74 25.29
N PRO A 30 -13.54 -11.16 25.23
CA PRO A 30 -14.64 -10.29 24.83
C PRO A 30 -14.81 -9.09 25.77
N ASP A 31 -14.65 -9.32 27.07
CA ASP A 31 -14.69 -8.28 28.10
C ASP A 31 -13.37 -7.48 28.08
N PRO A 32 -13.41 -6.17 27.80
CA PRO A 32 -12.22 -5.34 27.76
C PRO A 32 -11.53 -5.20 29.14
N GLU A 33 -12.26 -5.30 30.25
CA GLU A 33 -11.68 -5.15 31.59
C GLU A 33 -10.89 -6.41 32.02
N GLN A 34 -11.27 -7.56 31.48
CA GLN A 34 -10.59 -8.84 31.71
C GLN A 34 -9.48 -9.11 30.68
N ARG A 35 -9.33 -8.23 29.69
CA ARG A 35 -8.31 -8.37 28.66
C ARG A 35 -6.95 -8.00 29.21
N ILE A 36 -5.95 -8.81 28.87
CA ILE A 36 -4.57 -8.56 29.29
C ILE A 36 -4.08 -7.17 28.86
N THR A 37 -3.44 -6.48 29.80
CA THR A 37 -2.89 -5.14 29.56
C THR A 37 -1.54 -5.19 28.87
N MET A 38 -1.14 -4.08 28.24
CA MET A 38 0.18 -3.96 27.61
C MET A 38 1.34 -4.21 28.59
N SER A 39 1.19 -3.75 29.85
CA SER A 39 2.18 -3.96 30.90
C SER A 39 2.37 -5.44 31.21
N GLU A 40 1.28 -6.20 31.25
CA GLU A 40 1.30 -7.65 31.47
C GLU A 40 1.82 -8.43 30.26
N ILE A 41 1.47 -8.01 29.03
CA ILE A 41 2.00 -8.61 27.79
C ILE A 41 3.52 -8.54 27.77
N LYS A 42 4.11 -7.39 28.16
CA LYS A 42 5.57 -7.20 28.25
C LYS A 42 6.26 -8.12 29.27
N GLN A 43 5.51 -8.74 30.17
CA GLN A 43 6.02 -9.71 31.15
C GLN A 43 5.91 -11.16 30.65
N ILE A 44 5.11 -11.45 29.61
CA ILE A 44 4.89 -12.81 29.15
C ILE A 44 6.17 -13.40 28.54
N PRO A 45 6.57 -14.64 28.94
CA PRO A 45 7.76 -15.30 28.42
C PRO A 45 7.81 -15.39 26.90
N TRP A 46 6.67 -15.69 26.26
CA TRP A 46 6.55 -15.71 24.81
C TRP A 46 6.90 -14.37 24.16
N PHE A 47 6.44 -13.25 24.73
CA PHE A 47 6.72 -11.91 24.22
C PHE A 47 8.20 -11.53 24.38
N ARG A 48 8.85 -12.01 25.45
CA ARG A 48 10.26 -11.72 25.73
C ARG A 48 11.24 -12.58 24.95
N LYS A 49 10.80 -13.71 24.42
CA LYS A 49 11.66 -14.65 23.70
C LYS A 49 12.24 -13.97 22.46
N ASN A 50 13.56 -13.76 22.47
CA ASN A 50 14.30 -13.06 21.41
C ASN A 50 13.86 -11.61 21.16
N PHE A 51 13.24 -10.95 22.15
CA PHE A 51 12.81 -9.56 22.01
C PHE A 51 13.95 -8.59 22.36
N THR A 52 14.51 -7.96 21.33
CA THR A 52 15.38 -6.78 21.47
C THR A 52 14.55 -5.51 21.25
N PRO A 53 14.32 -4.68 22.29
CA PRO A 53 13.58 -3.44 22.13
C PRO A 53 14.29 -2.51 21.13
N PRO A 54 13.58 -1.92 20.15
CA PRO A 54 14.19 -0.98 19.21
C PRO A 54 14.70 0.26 19.94
N VAL A 55 15.91 0.71 19.59
CA VAL A 55 16.60 1.87 20.18
C VAL A 55 15.74 3.15 20.12
N ALA A 56 14.84 3.24 19.13
CA ALA A 56 13.90 4.35 18.96
C ALA A 56 12.95 4.58 20.15
N PHE A 57 12.72 3.58 21.00
CA PHE A 57 11.86 3.69 22.18
C PHE A 57 12.62 3.99 23.49
N SER A 58 13.95 4.16 23.42
CA SER A 58 14.81 4.43 24.59
C SER A 58 15.09 5.93 24.82
N ILE A 59 14.23 6.81 24.30
CA ILE A 59 14.32 8.22 24.62
C ILE A 59 13.77 8.37 26.04
N HIS A 60 14.67 8.45 27.01
CA HIS A 60 14.30 8.92 28.34
C HIS A 60 13.59 10.28 28.18
N GLU A 61 12.31 10.34 28.56
CA GLU A 61 11.59 11.58 28.82
C GLU A 61 12.24 12.29 30.01
N THR A 62 13.43 12.85 29.79
CA THR A 62 13.92 13.94 30.61
C THR A 62 13.31 15.19 30.02
N ILE A 63 12.12 15.54 30.49
CA ILE A 63 11.51 16.85 30.26
C ILE A 63 12.48 17.89 30.83
N PRO A 64 13.14 18.75 30.02
CA PRO A 64 13.85 19.89 30.56
C PRO A 64 12.80 20.95 30.87
N SER A 65 12.80 21.47 32.10
CA SER A 65 11.91 22.56 32.49
C SER A 65 12.16 23.80 31.62
N PRO A 66 11.15 24.68 31.42
CA PRO A 66 11.31 25.85 30.56
C PRO A 66 12.28 26.84 31.21
N PRO A 67 13.25 27.41 30.48
CA PRO A 67 13.88 28.65 30.90
C PRO A 67 13.01 29.83 30.46
N GLU A 68 12.66 30.69 31.41
CA GLU A 68 12.09 32.03 31.16
C GLU A 68 13.01 32.91 30.29
N PRO A 69 12.46 33.93 29.61
CA PRO A 69 13.14 34.64 28.53
C PRO A 69 14.08 35.73 29.08
N PRO A 70 15.14 36.08 28.32
CA PRO A 70 15.24 37.50 27.97
C PRO A 70 15.79 37.79 26.56
N SER A 71 15.11 38.76 25.94
CA SER A 71 15.65 39.88 25.16
C SER A 71 16.35 39.65 23.81
N LYS A 72 15.64 40.14 22.78
CA LYS A 72 16.09 40.71 21.50
C LYS A 72 17.59 41.06 21.44
N LYS A 73 18.34 40.35 20.61
CA LYS A 73 19.39 40.95 19.76
C LYS A 73 19.31 40.37 18.35
N LYS A 74 18.93 41.25 17.41
CA LYS A 74 19.07 41.03 15.98
C LYS A 74 20.56 40.86 15.66
N LYS A 75 20.94 39.73 15.09
CA LYS A 75 22.03 39.67 14.13
C LYS A 75 21.52 38.97 12.88
N LYS A 76 21.42 39.80 11.84
CA LYS A 76 21.23 39.45 10.44
C LYS A 76 22.56 38.85 10.01
N ASP A 77 22.57 37.57 9.67
CA ASP A 77 23.49 37.05 8.66
C ASP A 77 22.63 36.24 7.69
N LYS A 78 22.59 36.77 6.46
CA LYS A 78 21.92 36.18 5.31
C LYS A 78 22.61 34.86 4.98
N TYR A 79 21.86 33.78 5.00
CA TYR A 79 22.09 32.64 4.13
C TYR A 79 20.82 32.43 3.33
N ASP A 80 21.02 32.35 2.03
CA ASP A 80 19.97 32.38 1.02
C ASP A 80 18.96 31.25 1.20
N GLU A 81 17.71 31.67 1.38
CA GLU A 81 16.52 30.85 1.41
C GLU A 81 16.01 30.69 -0.03
N GLU A 82 16.69 29.88 -0.84
CA GLU A 82 16.16 29.40 -2.12
C GLU A 82 16.58 27.94 -2.33
N ASN A 83 15.58 27.04 -2.41
CA ASN A 83 15.65 25.58 -2.57
C ASN A 83 15.92 24.71 -1.33
N ALA A 84 15.03 24.76 -0.35
CA ALA A 84 14.77 23.58 0.47
C ALA A 84 14.03 22.54 -0.40
N GLY A 85 14.80 21.68 -1.08
CA GLY A 85 14.27 20.58 -1.87
C GLY A 85 13.32 19.75 -1.01
N VAL A 86 12.08 19.61 -1.48
CA VAL A 86 11.06 18.75 -0.85
C VAL A 86 11.59 17.33 -0.92
N SER A 87 12.21 16.85 0.16
CA SER A 87 12.65 15.47 0.25
C SER A 87 11.40 14.58 0.18
N PRO A 88 11.35 13.61 -0.74
CA PRO A 88 10.30 12.60 -0.72
C PRO A 88 10.27 11.90 0.62
N ARG A 89 9.08 11.54 1.08
CA ARG A 89 8.96 10.70 2.27
C ARG A 89 9.56 9.33 1.96
N SER A 90 10.43 8.84 2.84
CA SER A 90 10.96 7.49 2.72
C SER A 90 9.86 6.46 2.91
N PHE A 91 9.76 5.52 1.97
CA PHE A 91 8.90 4.36 2.07
C PHE A 91 9.70 3.23 2.72
N ASN A 92 9.39 2.92 3.97
CA ASN A 92 10.12 1.87 4.66
C ASN A 92 9.89 0.50 4.00
N ALA A 93 10.87 -0.40 4.06
CA ALA A 93 10.75 -1.78 3.56
C ALA A 93 9.52 -2.53 4.09
N PHE A 94 9.12 -2.33 5.36
CA PHE A 94 7.89 -2.92 5.90
C PHE A 94 6.66 -2.36 5.21
N GLN A 95 6.58 -1.03 5.03
CA GLN A 95 5.48 -0.39 4.32
C GLN A 95 5.41 -0.87 2.88
N PHE A 96 6.57 -0.96 2.22
CA PHE A 96 6.69 -1.49 0.87
C PHE A 96 6.14 -2.91 0.75
N ILE A 97 6.58 -3.83 1.61
CA ILE A 97 6.12 -5.22 1.61
C ILE A 97 4.63 -5.31 1.91
N THR A 98 4.14 -4.61 2.95
CA THR A 98 2.71 -4.68 3.33
C THR A 98 1.79 -4.03 2.30
N SER A 99 2.26 -3.00 1.59
CA SER A 99 1.47 -2.33 0.56
C SER A 99 1.50 -3.09 -0.76
N MET A 100 2.61 -3.75 -1.12
CA MET A 100 2.79 -4.44 -2.40
C MET A 100 2.25 -5.88 -2.42
N SER A 101 2.28 -6.57 -1.29
CA SER A 101 1.88 -7.98 -1.24
C SER A 101 0.37 -8.14 -1.07
N SER A 102 -0.27 -8.77 -2.07
CA SER A 102 -1.68 -9.14 -2.03
C SER A 102 -2.02 -10.07 -0.86
N GLY A 103 -1.04 -10.82 -0.33
CA GLY A 103 -1.21 -11.70 0.82
C GLY A 103 -1.43 -10.98 2.16
N PHE A 104 -1.13 -9.69 2.24
CA PHE A 104 -1.44 -8.85 3.42
C PHE A 104 -2.68 -7.97 3.22
N ASP A 105 -3.20 -7.85 1.99
CA ASP A 105 -4.41 -7.09 1.71
C ASP A 105 -5.67 -7.95 1.89
N LEU A 106 -6.28 -7.84 3.07
CA LEU A 106 -7.51 -8.56 3.42
C LEU A 106 -8.78 -7.99 2.76
N SER A 107 -8.68 -6.89 2.01
CA SER A 107 -9.86 -6.28 1.39
C SER A 107 -10.55 -7.18 0.35
N ASN A 108 -9.79 -8.06 -0.30
CA ASN A 108 -10.30 -9.07 -1.22
C ASN A 108 -11.27 -10.06 -0.53
N LEU A 109 -11.22 -10.21 0.80
CA LEU A 109 -12.18 -11.03 1.55
C LEU A 109 -13.59 -10.43 1.55
N PHE A 110 -13.71 -9.11 1.34
CA PHE A 110 -14.95 -8.36 1.45
C PHE A 110 -15.43 -7.80 0.10
N GLU A 111 -14.58 -7.77 -0.93
CA GLU A 111 -14.90 -7.22 -2.26
C GLU A 111 -15.03 -8.33 -3.31
N ILE A 112 -16.19 -8.42 -3.97
CA ILE A 112 -16.48 -9.43 -5.02
C ILE A 112 -15.78 -9.10 -6.36
N LYS A 113 -15.22 -7.89 -6.51
CA LYS A 113 -14.60 -7.40 -7.74
C LYS A 113 -13.13 -7.07 -7.50
N ARG A 114 -12.28 -7.39 -8.48
CA ARG A 114 -10.85 -7.01 -8.49
C ARG A 114 -10.74 -5.49 -8.32
N LYS A 115 -9.91 -5.04 -7.38
CA LYS A 115 -9.58 -3.63 -7.21
C LYS A 115 -8.83 -3.11 -8.43
N PRO A 116 -9.04 -1.84 -8.83
CA PRO A 116 -8.14 -1.20 -9.79
C PRO A 116 -6.70 -1.31 -9.31
N LYS A 117 -5.76 -1.42 -10.25
CA LYS A 117 -4.33 -1.41 -9.95
C LYS A 117 -3.92 0.04 -9.72
N ARG A 118 -3.66 0.37 -8.46
CA ARG A 118 -3.54 1.76 -7.98
C ARG A 118 -2.11 2.18 -7.71
N MET A 119 -1.16 1.27 -7.86
CA MET A 119 0.24 1.50 -7.51
C MET A 119 1.16 0.94 -8.58
N PHE A 120 2.27 1.65 -8.82
CA PHE A 120 3.35 1.17 -9.67
C PHE A 120 4.72 1.49 -9.09
N THR A 121 5.73 0.76 -9.53
CA THR A 121 7.14 1.01 -9.25
C THR A 121 7.82 1.69 -10.43
N SER A 122 8.79 2.56 -10.14
CA SER A 122 9.57 3.31 -11.12
C SER A 122 11.06 3.19 -10.81
N LYS A 123 11.89 3.13 -11.86
CA LYS A 123 13.36 3.19 -11.77
C LYS A 123 13.90 4.63 -11.85
N PHE A 124 13.06 5.60 -11.51
CA PHE A 124 13.43 7.01 -11.50
C PHE A 124 13.34 7.59 -10.08
N PRO A 125 14.16 8.60 -9.75
CA PRO A 125 14.05 9.33 -8.50
C PRO A 125 12.66 9.96 -8.35
N ALA A 126 12.20 10.08 -7.11
CA ALA A 126 10.84 10.54 -6.81
C ALA A 126 10.55 11.96 -7.32
N ILE A 127 11.58 12.83 -7.38
CA ILE A 127 11.46 14.18 -7.96
C ILE A 127 11.12 14.09 -9.46
N SER A 128 11.86 13.28 -10.23
CA SER A 128 11.62 13.09 -11.66
C SER A 128 10.26 12.44 -11.92
N VAL A 129 9.85 11.48 -11.09
CA VAL A 129 8.53 10.85 -11.16
C VAL A 129 7.41 11.87 -10.88
N LYS A 130 7.58 12.72 -9.87
CA LYS A 130 6.62 13.78 -9.53
C LYS A 130 6.47 14.77 -10.69
N GLU A 131 7.56 15.23 -11.29
CA GLU A 131 7.52 16.12 -12.45
C GLU A 131 6.80 15.47 -13.63
N ARG A 132 7.11 14.19 -13.91
CA ARG A 132 6.45 13.45 -14.98
C ARG A 132 4.95 13.27 -14.74
N LEU A 133 4.54 13.00 -13.51
CA LEU A 133 3.14 12.92 -13.09
C LEU A 133 2.40 14.25 -13.33
N GLU A 134 3.03 15.39 -13.04
CA GLU A 134 2.43 16.69 -13.28
C GLU A 134 2.21 16.96 -14.78
N ILE A 135 3.19 16.60 -15.62
CA ILE A 135 3.06 16.71 -17.08
C ILE A 135 1.90 15.85 -17.57
N ALA A 136 1.87 14.56 -17.20
CA ALA A 136 0.80 13.64 -17.58
C ALA A 136 -0.58 14.16 -17.15
N ALA A 137 -0.69 14.68 -15.92
CA ALA A 137 -1.95 15.21 -15.40
C ALA A 137 -2.48 16.38 -16.23
N ARG A 138 -1.60 17.22 -16.76
CA ARG A 138 -1.98 18.34 -17.63
C ARG A 138 -2.44 17.85 -19.00
N GLU A 139 -1.77 16.83 -19.57
CA GLU A 139 -2.17 16.17 -20.81
C GLU A 139 -3.55 15.51 -20.69
N MET A 140 -3.83 14.90 -19.53
CA MET A 140 -5.15 14.34 -19.16
C MET A 140 -6.20 15.39 -18.78
N ASN A 141 -5.92 16.69 -19.02
CA ASN A 141 -6.81 17.82 -18.73
C ASN A 141 -7.27 17.91 -17.25
N MET A 142 -6.42 17.49 -16.32
CA MET A 142 -6.68 17.58 -14.89
C MET A 142 -6.19 18.92 -14.32
N ARG A 143 -6.79 19.33 -13.20
CA ARG A 143 -6.26 20.39 -12.34
C ARG A 143 -5.32 19.75 -11.33
N VAL A 144 -4.10 20.26 -11.23
CA VAL A 144 -3.09 19.79 -10.29
C VAL A 144 -3.02 20.78 -9.13
N LYS A 145 -3.08 20.26 -7.89
CA LYS A 145 -2.78 20.99 -6.68
C LYS A 145 -1.63 20.28 -5.96
N HIS A 146 -0.51 20.97 -5.84
CA HIS A 146 0.64 20.49 -5.08
C HIS A 146 0.32 20.45 -3.58
N MET A 147 0.77 19.38 -2.94
CA MET A 147 0.71 19.18 -1.49
C MET A 147 2.15 18.95 -0.98
N GLU A 148 2.29 18.86 0.34
CA GLU A 148 3.56 18.51 0.99
C GLU A 148 3.99 17.07 0.66
N ASP A 149 5.23 16.71 0.99
CA ASP A 149 5.73 15.32 0.93
C ASP A 149 5.63 14.62 -0.45
N CYS A 150 5.93 15.33 -1.55
CA CYS A 150 5.83 14.78 -2.91
C CYS A 150 4.44 14.22 -3.26
N LYS A 151 3.40 14.78 -2.63
CA LYS A 151 2.00 14.47 -2.88
C LYS A 151 1.36 15.53 -3.77
N MET A 152 0.44 15.11 -4.62
CA MET A 152 -0.36 16.02 -5.43
C MET A 152 -1.80 15.53 -5.54
N LYS A 153 -2.73 16.49 -5.62
CA LYS A 153 -4.14 16.22 -5.88
C LYS A 153 -4.47 16.57 -7.32
N LEU A 154 -4.97 15.58 -8.04
CA LEU A 154 -5.44 15.64 -9.40
C LEU A 154 -6.97 15.71 -9.39
N GLN A 155 -7.55 16.74 -9.99
CA GLN A 155 -9.00 16.89 -10.05
C GLN A 155 -9.46 17.06 -11.49
N ARG A 156 -10.46 16.27 -11.90
CA ARG A 156 -11.07 16.40 -13.22
C ARG A 156 -11.78 17.74 -13.35
N ARG A 157 -11.68 18.37 -14.53
CA ARG A 157 -12.35 19.65 -14.80
C ARG A 157 -13.86 19.49 -14.98
N THR A 158 -14.28 18.35 -15.51
CA THR A 158 -15.67 17.98 -15.76
C THR A 158 -16.28 17.32 -14.53
N GLU A 159 -17.60 17.46 -14.41
CA GLU A 159 -18.37 16.81 -13.36
C GLU A 159 -18.83 15.43 -13.81
N GLY A 160 -18.61 14.43 -12.96
CA GLY A 160 -19.06 13.06 -13.17
C GLY A 160 -20.36 12.75 -12.43
N ARG A 161 -20.82 11.51 -12.50
CA ARG A 161 -22.10 11.07 -11.89
C ARG A 161 -22.18 11.30 -10.38
N LYS A 162 -21.06 11.24 -9.68
CA LYS A 162 -20.95 11.46 -8.22
C LYS A 162 -20.10 12.69 -7.90
N GLY A 163 -20.28 13.74 -8.68
CA GLY A 163 -19.47 14.95 -8.62
C GLY A 163 -18.13 14.78 -9.35
N ARG A 164 -17.22 15.73 -9.15
CA ARG A 164 -15.91 15.72 -9.79
C ARG A 164 -15.02 14.62 -9.23
N LEU A 165 -14.42 13.82 -10.12
CA LEU A 165 -13.36 12.88 -9.77
C LEU A 165 -12.15 13.65 -9.24
N SER A 166 -11.73 13.29 -8.02
CA SER A 166 -10.46 13.77 -7.45
C SER A 166 -9.64 12.56 -7.03
N VAL A 167 -8.37 12.55 -7.45
CA VAL A 167 -7.39 11.51 -7.15
C VAL A 167 -6.18 12.17 -6.50
N THR A 168 -5.56 11.50 -5.55
CA THR A 168 -4.32 11.92 -4.93
C THR A 168 -3.23 10.99 -5.42
N ALA A 169 -2.16 11.54 -5.99
CA ALA A 169 -0.96 10.80 -6.33
C ALA A 169 0.11 11.12 -5.28
N GLU A 170 0.65 10.09 -4.64
CA GLU A 170 1.72 10.22 -3.65
C GLU A 170 2.93 9.44 -4.13
N VAL A 171 4.09 10.10 -4.15
CA VAL A 171 5.36 9.51 -4.60
C VAL A 171 6.23 9.26 -3.38
N PHE A 172 6.60 8.01 -3.18
CA PHE A 172 7.47 7.59 -2.10
C PHE A 172 8.82 7.12 -2.62
N GLU A 173 9.88 7.48 -1.92
CA GLU A 173 11.23 7.04 -2.24
C GLU A 173 11.53 5.74 -1.48
N VAL A 174 11.89 4.68 -2.22
CA VAL A 174 12.30 3.38 -1.65
C VAL A 174 13.83 3.28 -1.62
N ALA A 175 14.47 3.78 -2.68
CA ALA A 175 15.92 3.91 -2.84
C ALA A 175 16.22 5.11 -3.76
N PRO A 176 17.48 5.58 -3.89
CA PRO A 176 17.82 6.79 -4.64
C PRO A 176 17.28 6.86 -6.08
N GLU A 177 17.13 5.70 -6.73
CA GLU A 177 16.60 5.58 -8.11
C GLU A 177 15.37 4.66 -8.17
N VAL A 178 14.73 4.37 -7.04
CA VAL A 178 13.55 3.52 -6.99
C VAL A 178 12.45 4.23 -6.23
N SER A 179 11.35 4.47 -6.93
CA SER A 179 10.19 5.17 -6.39
C SER A 179 8.92 4.33 -6.54
N VAL A 180 7.99 4.54 -5.62
CA VAL A 180 6.65 3.96 -5.66
C VAL A 180 5.65 5.08 -5.77
N VAL A 181 4.66 4.90 -6.64
CA VAL A 181 3.57 5.86 -6.80
C VAL A 181 2.27 5.20 -6.43
N GLU A 182 1.52 5.82 -5.52
CA GLU A 182 0.17 5.38 -5.15
C GLU A 182 -0.88 6.39 -5.61
N PHE A 183 -1.94 5.89 -6.24
CA PHE A 183 -3.13 6.66 -6.59
C PHE A 183 -4.29 6.38 -5.62
N CYS A 184 -4.82 7.44 -5.04
CA CYS A 184 -5.92 7.39 -4.11
C CYS A 184 -7.14 8.19 -4.55
N LYS A 185 -8.28 7.53 -4.76
CA LYS A 185 -9.56 8.23 -5.01
C LYS A 185 -9.98 9.00 -3.76
N SER A 186 -10.03 10.33 -3.86
CA SER A 186 -10.46 11.22 -2.77
C SER A 186 -11.92 11.66 -2.90
N SER A 187 -12.45 11.79 -4.13
CA SER A 187 -13.87 12.08 -4.39
C SER A 187 -14.30 11.55 -5.76
N GLY A 188 -15.61 11.50 -6.03
CA GLY A 188 -16.16 11.09 -7.33
C GLY A 188 -16.54 9.62 -7.42
N ASP A 189 -16.96 9.23 -8.62
CA ASP A 189 -17.48 7.89 -8.91
C ASP A 189 -16.37 6.84 -8.99
N THR A 190 -16.62 5.65 -8.44
CA THR A 190 -15.59 4.59 -8.38
C THR A 190 -15.36 3.94 -9.74
N LEU A 191 -16.38 3.83 -10.59
CA LEU A 191 -16.20 3.29 -11.94
C LEU A 191 -15.41 4.28 -12.80
N GLU A 192 -15.74 5.57 -12.70
CA GLU A 192 -14.97 6.63 -13.36
C GLU A 192 -13.50 6.64 -12.93
N TYR A 193 -13.23 6.40 -11.64
CA TYR A 193 -11.86 6.25 -11.15
C TYR A 193 -11.12 5.04 -11.74
N HIS A 194 -11.80 3.89 -11.86
CA HIS A 194 -11.21 2.69 -12.43
C HIS A 194 -10.83 2.91 -13.90
N LEU A 195 -11.76 3.47 -14.69
CA LEU A 195 -11.50 3.82 -16.10
C LEU A 195 -10.39 4.86 -16.22
N PHE A 196 -10.36 5.87 -15.35
CA PHE A 196 -9.27 6.84 -15.31
C PHE A 196 -7.90 6.17 -15.07
N CYS A 197 -7.80 5.21 -14.15
CA CYS A 197 -6.56 4.49 -13.93
C CYS A 197 -6.13 3.69 -15.17
N GLU A 198 -7.04 2.92 -15.77
CA GLU A 198 -6.72 2.02 -16.89
C GLU A 198 -6.53 2.76 -18.24
N ASP A 199 -7.45 3.68 -18.58
CA ASP A 199 -7.53 4.29 -19.90
C ASP A 199 -6.70 5.59 -20.01
N ASP A 200 -6.51 6.31 -18.91
CA ASP A 200 -5.79 7.59 -18.91
C ASP A 200 -4.39 7.44 -18.28
N VAL A 201 -4.31 6.98 -17.02
CA VAL A 201 -3.05 6.97 -16.25
C VAL A 201 -2.03 5.97 -16.79
N ARG A 202 -2.43 4.71 -17.00
CA ARG A 202 -1.51 3.66 -17.49
C ARG A 202 -0.83 4.04 -18.80
N PRO A 203 -1.55 4.46 -19.86
CA PRO A 203 -0.88 4.84 -21.11
C PRO A 203 -0.08 6.13 -20.98
N ALA A 204 -0.54 7.09 -20.18
CA ALA A 204 0.14 8.37 -20.01
C ALA A 204 1.45 8.28 -19.23
N LEU A 205 1.68 7.22 -18.44
CA LEU A 205 2.89 7.05 -17.61
C LEU A 205 3.74 5.85 -18.00
N LYS A 206 3.44 5.19 -19.13
CA LYS A 206 4.12 3.97 -19.58
C LYS A 206 5.64 4.09 -19.69
N ASP A 207 6.17 5.29 -19.88
CA ASP A 207 7.59 5.59 -20.02
C ASP A 207 8.35 5.56 -18.68
N ILE A 208 7.66 5.73 -17.55
CA ILE A 208 8.27 5.70 -16.22
C ILE A 208 7.87 4.49 -15.37
N VAL A 209 6.90 3.71 -15.84
CA VAL A 209 6.45 2.50 -15.12
C VAL A 209 7.44 1.37 -15.37
N TRP A 210 7.96 0.79 -14.29
CA TRP A 210 8.64 -0.50 -14.33
C TRP A 210 7.65 -1.66 -14.18
N SER A 211 6.81 -1.64 -13.15
CA SER A 211 5.75 -2.64 -12.98
C SER A 211 4.54 -2.05 -12.26
N TRP A 212 3.34 -2.49 -12.65
CA TRP A 212 2.12 -2.24 -11.88
C TRP A 212 1.94 -3.33 -10.83
N GLN A 213 1.47 -2.93 -9.66
CA GLN A 213 1.17 -3.90 -8.60
C GLN A 213 -0.02 -4.79 -9.00
N GLY A 214 0.18 -6.11 -8.97
CA GLY A 214 -0.84 -7.11 -9.30
C GLY A 214 -0.96 -7.46 -10.79
N ASP A 215 0.02 -7.10 -11.62
CA ASP A 215 0.14 -7.59 -13.00
C ASP A 215 0.63 -9.05 -13.09
N ASP A 216 1.19 -9.61 -12.02
CA ASP A 216 1.81 -10.95 -12.01
C ASP A 216 0.82 -12.15 -11.95
N ASP A 217 -0.50 -11.91 -12.05
CA ASP A 217 -1.53 -12.97 -11.94
C ASP A 217 -2.07 -13.47 -13.30
N GLU A 218 -1.46 -13.11 -14.43
CA GLU A 218 -1.85 -13.63 -15.76
C GLU A 218 -0.61 -14.03 -16.58
N ASP A 219 -0.15 -15.26 -16.38
CA ASP A 219 0.33 -16.17 -17.44
C ASP A 219 0.73 -17.53 -16.81
N ASP A 220 -0.26 -18.36 -16.50
CA ASP A 220 -0.07 -19.83 -16.38
C ASP A 220 -1.44 -20.51 -16.49
N GLU A 221 -1.87 -20.77 -17.73
CA GLU A 221 -2.50 -22.02 -18.19
C GLU A 221 -3.14 -21.82 -19.58
N VAL A 222 -2.33 -21.89 -20.63
CA VAL A 222 -2.76 -22.53 -21.88
C VAL A 222 -1.87 -23.76 -22.04
N SER A 223 -2.27 -24.84 -21.38
CA SER A 223 -1.77 -26.17 -21.67
C SER A 223 -2.33 -26.60 -23.03
N THR A 224 -1.51 -26.43 -24.06
CA THR A 224 -1.70 -27.02 -25.38
C THR A 224 -1.63 -28.55 -25.23
N ASN A 225 -2.77 -29.19 -25.01
CA ASN A 225 -2.90 -30.64 -25.09
C ASN A 225 -3.07 -31.05 -26.55
N ASP A 226 -1.97 -31.01 -27.31
CA ASP A 226 -1.83 -31.75 -28.56
C ASP A 226 -1.11 -33.08 -28.26
N ASN A 227 -1.88 -34.15 -28.02
CA ASN A 227 -1.63 -35.45 -28.66
C ASN A 227 -2.59 -36.55 -28.20
N VAL A 228 -2.65 -37.58 -29.07
CA VAL A 228 -3.25 -38.93 -28.93
C VAL A 228 -4.67 -38.99 -29.51
N ASN A 229 -5.00 -39.73 -30.57
CA ASN A 229 -4.33 -40.82 -31.27
C ASN A 229 -4.99 -41.01 -32.63
N THR A 230 -4.21 -41.08 -33.72
CA THR A 230 -4.64 -41.75 -34.95
C THR A 230 -4.01 -43.14 -34.91
N ASN A 231 -4.81 -44.18 -34.72
CA ASN A 231 -4.40 -45.53 -35.05
C ASN A 231 -5.60 -46.34 -35.57
N ASP A 232 -5.33 -46.94 -36.73
CA ASP A 232 -6.22 -47.66 -37.61
C ASP A 232 -6.99 -48.82 -36.96
N LYS A 233 -8.24 -49.01 -37.42
CA LYS A 233 -8.73 -50.36 -37.75
C LYS A 233 -9.83 -50.32 -38.80
N ALA A 234 -9.46 -50.80 -39.97
CA ALA A 234 -10.35 -51.18 -41.07
C ALA A 234 -11.38 -52.23 -40.62
N ILE A 235 -12.66 -52.06 -41.00
CA ILE A 235 -13.54 -53.14 -41.48
C ILE A 235 -14.50 -52.56 -42.55
N SER A 236 -14.60 -53.32 -43.63
CA SER A 236 -15.43 -53.20 -44.84
C SER A 236 -16.93 -52.96 -44.62
N ASN A 237 -17.61 -52.35 -45.60
CA ASN A 237 -18.67 -52.98 -46.41
C ASN A 237 -19.37 -52.01 -47.40
N THR A 238 -19.29 -52.38 -48.70
CA THR A 238 -20.34 -52.34 -49.75
C THR A 238 -21.34 -51.18 -49.84
N SER A 239 -21.37 -50.48 -50.98
CA SER A 239 -22.39 -50.69 -52.04
C SER A 239 -22.26 -49.68 -53.19
N SER A 240 -22.38 -50.22 -54.42
CA SER A 240 -22.63 -49.61 -55.73
C SER A 240 -21.50 -48.86 -56.44
#